data_AF-A0A8H6RYY7-F1
#
_entry.id   AF-A0A8H6RYY7-F1
#
_cell.length_a   1.000
_cell.length_b   1.000
_cell.length_c   1.000
_cell.angle_alpha   90.00
_cell.angle_beta   90.00
_cell.angle_gamma   90.00
#
_symmetry.space_group_name_H-M   'P 1'
#
loop_
_entity.id
_entity.type
_entity.pdbx_description
1 polymer ?
#
loop_
_entity_poly.entity_id
_entity_poly.type
_entity_poly.pdbx_seq_one_letter_code
_entity_poly.pdbx_strand_id
1 'polypeptide(L)'
;MTTPSSQPSLFDALTKLDNPNAFAVSEILEQLLQLVGYDICLTKRNHHTLYWAISEARDGVNSVNKNIKAVEDADAAVVPWDAWRAYTKKFPEVEEFLLKLLDLADKECDKERFGTAKTADLDVTFINTLGDQRKEIRTSLLTGTHDGPPTGDKLKALEDAQFHDDLSAFWATICKLRQHLATHSKPGAANTDSPNGVLADLDALYNEMATAQQPVAEASTFDKITCALLLEVVASQRDKRMTAKLRSPRFWKSFREWIAQAKKFVKNSTGSSPALEDAYKAACDYILKDLLFDLPDAYKKLLPMMAKIRRPYYHQSVALIEVFSELVQLFGNENTFTIVESLNTAIGKAEITLGAAANFTYDPKQPFQPVQEVVTALDEASGAVEACFKAFPDADPAAESSPAKKATKFKADLAAAKTKDSSILTRLNGRFTKTPREKQTSAKEEVSVSNQAQAGAATSSAYNMDSHHTLHSILWLEAAKADAASAAKMRKAVFIPTGGSTSKPIDFDTTIAKLDTGDGGKKTISLKIPG
;
A
#
# COMPACT_ATOMS: atom_id res chain seq x y z
N MET A 1 47.92 32.67 35.42
CA MET A 1 48.26 31.68 34.39
C MET A 1 47.61 30.37 34.80
N THR A 2 46.42 30.10 34.28
CA THR A 2 45.73 28.81 34.46
C THR A 2 46.36 27.81 33.51
N THR A 3 47.00 26.78 34.07
CA THR A 3 47.38 25.57 33.33
C THR A 3 46.13 25.01 32.64
N PRO A 4 46.16 24.72 31.32
CA PRO A 4 45.06 24.02 30.69
C PRO A 4 45.01 22.63 31.33
N SER A 5 43.90 22.29 31.98
CA SER A 5 43.64 20.90 32.33
C SER A 5 43.54 20.13 31.01
N SER A 6 44.57 19.36 30.66
CA SER A 6 44.50 18.46 29.51
C SER A 6 43.42 17.43 29.82
N GLN A 7 42.21 17.66 29.31
CA GLN A 7 41.18 16.64 29.39
C GLN A 7 41.72 15.40 28.66
N PRO A 8 41.75 14.23 29.33
CA PRO A 8 42.24 13.01 28.70
C PRO A 8 41.37 12.70 27.48
N SER A 9 41.99 12.40 26.34
CA SER A 9 41.25 11.99 25.16
C SER A 9 40.68 10.58 25.37
N LEU A 10 39.63 10.21 24.63
CA LEU A 10 39.10 8.83 24.66
C LEU A 10 40.18 7.82 24.27
N PHE A 11 40.99 8.17 23.27
CA PHE A 11 42.13 7.37 22.85
C PHE A 11 43.09 7.12 24.01
N ASP A 12 43.50 8.17 24.73
CA ASP A 12 44.36 8.04 25.91
C ASP A 12 43.68 7.21 27.00
N ALA A 13 42.38 7.39 27.23
CA ALA A 13 41.65 6.62 28.23
C ALA A 13 41.66 5.11 27.92
N LEU A 14 41.64 4.73 26.64
CA LEU A 14 41.60 3.33 26.20
C LEU A 14 42.99 2.70 26.05
N THR A 15 44.03 3.46 25.72
CA THR A 15 45.34 2.90 25.34
C THR A 15 46.48 3.25 26.29
N LYS A 16 46.30 4.21 27.20
CA LYS A 16 47.39 4.67 28.08
C LYS A 16 47.84 3.57 29.04
N LEU A 17 49.12 3.24 28.96
CA LEU A 17 49.80 2.31 29.85
C LEU A 17 50.31 3.01 31.12
N ASP A 18 50.46 2.24 32.20
CA ASP A 18 51.01 2.75 33.47
C ASP A 18 52.51 3.08 33.36
N ASN A 19 53.24 2.32 32.54
CA ASN A 19 54.66 2.51 32.23
C ASN A 19 54.88 2.40 30.71
N PRO A 20 54.60 3.46 29.93
CA PRO A 20 54.77 3.43 28.47
C PRO A 20 56.27 3.38 28.12
N ASN A 21 56.61 2.66 27.04
CA ASN A 21 57.99 2.48 26.54
C ASN A 21 59.00 1.99 27.60
N ALA A 22 58.51 1.28 28.62
CA ALA A 22 59.36 0.87 29.75
C ALA A 22 60.29 -0.30 29.38
N PHE A 23 59.86 -1.21 28.50
CA PHE A 23 60.60 -2.43 28.19
C PHE A 23 60.59 -2.71 26.68
N ALA A 24 61.75 -3.05 26.11
CA ALA A 24 61.88 -3.33 24.68
C ALA A 24 61.04 -4.55 24.24
N VAL A 25 60.90 -5.56 25.10
CA VAL A 25 60.16 -6.78 24.76
C VAL A 25 58.67 -6.52 24.53
N SER A 26 58.06 -5.55 25.21
CA SER A 26 56.63 -5.23 25.14
C SER A 26 56.29 -4.07 24.21
N GLU A 27 57.28 -3.50 23.52
CA GLU A 27 57.08 -2.39 22.57
C GLU A 27 56.06 -2.75 21.48
N ILE A 28 56.11 -3.97 20.94
CA ILE A 28 55.15 -4.41 19.91
C ILE A 28 53.70 -4.46 20.44
N LEU A 29 53.51 -4.84 21.71
CA LEU A 29 52.19 -4.86 22.33
C LEU A 29 51.64 -3.44 22.54
N GLU A 30 52.50 -2.49 22.88
CA GLU A 30 52.13 -1.06 22.97
C GLU A 30 51.73 -0.51 21.60
N GLN A 31 52.50 -0.80 20.56
CA GLN A 31 52.19 -0.36 19.19
C GLN A 31 50.88 -0.97 18.68
N LEU A 32 50.66 -2.27 18.90
CA LEU A 32 49.41 -2.94 18.55
C LEU A 32 48.22 -2.36 19.32
N LEU A 33 48.37 -2.11 20.62
CA LEU A 33 47.32 -1.49 21.45
C LEU A 33 46.95 -0.10 20.94
N GLN A 34 47.94 0.71 20.57
CA GLN A 34 47.71 2.04 20.01
C GLN A 34 47.03 1.98 18.64
N LEU A 35 47.46 1.07 17.76
CA LEU A 35 46.86 0.88 16.44
C LEU A 35 45.38 0.46 16.55
N VAL A 36 45.12 -0.62 17.29
CA VAL A 36 43.75 -1.13 17.49
C VAL A 36 42.88 -0.09 18.20
N GLY A 37 43.44 0.60 19.20
CA GLY A 37 42.72 1.67 19.91
C GLY A 37 42.34 2.83 18.99
N TYR A 38 43.18 3.16 18.00
CA TYR A 38 42.87 4.18 17.00
C TYR A 38 41.70 3.74 16.12
N ASP A 39 41.76 2.53 15.55
CA ASP A 39 40.70 2.00 14.68
C ASP A 39 39.37 1.87 15.43
N ILE A 40 39.40 1.38 16.68
CA ILE A 40 38.22 1.28 17.55
C ILE A 40 37.61 2.66 17.81
N CYS A 41 38.41 3.71 18.01
CA CYS A 41 37.90 5.08 18.18
C CYS A 41 37.20 5.62 16.93
N LEU A 42 37.49 5.07 15.74
CA LEU A 42 36.87 5.46 14.47
C LEU A 42 35.62 4.65 14.13
N THR A 43 35.39 3.53 14.81
CA THR A 43 34.19 2.72 14.59
C THR A 43 32.92 3.55 14.81
N LYS A 44 31.83 3.20 14.13
CA LYS A 44 30.51 3.85 14.30
C LYS A 44 29.48 2.92 14.96
N ARG A 45 29.86 1.67 15.25
CA ARG A 45 28.99 0.58 15.74
C ARG A 45 29.76 -0.26 16.75
N ASN A 46 29.06 -0.99 17.62
CA ASN A 46 29.66 -1.88 18.64
C ASN A 46 30.67 -1.16 19.58
N HIS A 47 30.45 0.13 19.83
CA HIS A 47 31.35 1.00 20.59
C HIS A 47 31.64 0.45 21.98
N HIS A 48 30.60 0.14 22.75
CA HIS A 48 30.75 -0.28 24.13
C HIS A 48 31.51 -1.61 24.23
N THR A 49 31.18 -2.55 23.37
CA THR A 49 31.81 -3.88 23.32
C THR A 49 33.29 -3.78 22.94
N LEU A 50 33.63 -2.97 21.93
CA LEU A 50 35.01 -2.79 21.48
C LEU A 50 35.83 -1.95 22.48
N TYR A 51 35.23 -0.95 23.13
CA TYR A 51 35.87 -0.18 24.22
C TYR A 51 36.17 -1.04 25.44
N TRP A 52 35.26 -1.96 25.78
CA TRP A 52 35.51 -2.96 26.81
C TRP A 52 36.68 -3.87 26.40
N ALA A 53 36.67 -4.40 25.18
CA ALA A 53 37.69 -5.33 24.70
C ALA A 53 39.10 -4.72 24.65
N ILE A 54 39.22 -3.47 24.19
CA ILE A 54 40.52 -2.79 24.17
C ILE A 54 41.01 -2.41 25.57
N SER A 55 40.09 -2.13 26.50
CA SER A 55 40.44 -1.90 27.91
C SER A 55 40.99 -3.18 28.56
N GLU A 56 40.39 -4.34 28.27
CA GLU A 56 40.93 -5.64 28.70
C GLU A 56 42.31 -5.93 28.09
N ALA A 57 42.51 -5.59 26.81
CA ALA A 57 43.81 -5.73 26.17
C ALA A 57 44.87 -4.83 26.83
N ARG A 58 44.54 -3.57 27.12
CA ARG A 58 45.40 -2.63 27.86
C ARG A 58 45.79 -3.19 29.23
N ASP A 59 44.83 -3.71 29.97
CA ASP A 59 45.08 -4.31 31.29
C ASP A 59 46.01 -5.54 31.18
N GLY A 60 45.87 -6.30 30.09
CA GLY A 60 46.79 -7.37 29.71
C GLY A 60 48.23 -6.90 29.48
N VAL A 61 48.41 -5.82 28.70
CA VAL A 61 49.73 -5.22 28.44
C VAL A 61 50.33 -4.67 29.74
N ASN A 62 49.54 -4.00 30.58
CA ASN A 62 49.98 -3.53 31.90
C ASN A 62 50.41 -4.69 32.81
N SER A 63 49.69 -5.83 32.76
CA SER A 63 50.06 -7.05 33.52
C SER A 63 51.40 -7.64 33.04
N VAL A 64 51.64 -7.67 31.73
CA VAL A 64 52.94 -8.07 31.15
C VAL A 64 54.04 -7.13 31.65
N ASN A 65 53.87 -5.81 31.50
CA ASN A 65 54.83 -4.80 31.93
C ASN A 65 55.13 -4.88 33.44
N LYS A 66 54.10 -5.10 34.27
CA LYS A 66 54.26 -5.25 35.72
C LYS A 66 55.12 -6.46 36.07
N ASN A 67 54.94 -7.59 35.40
CA ASN A 67 55.72 -8.80 35.65
C ASN A 67 57.16 -8.68 35.13
N ILE A 68 57.39 -7.99 34.00
CA ILE A 68 58.73 -7.67 33.53
C ILE A 68 59.45 -6.80 34.56
N LYS A 69 58.78 -5.74 35.04
CA LYS A 69 59.32 -4.87 36.09
C LYS A 69 59.69 -5.64 37.36
N ALA A 70 58.85 -6.56 37.80
CA ALA A 70 59.14 -7.41 38.96
C ALA A 70 60.36 -8.33 38.75
N VAL A 71 60.71 -8.64 37.49
CA VAL A 71 61.94 -9.38 37.17
C VAL A 71 63.17 -8.47 37.22
N GLU A 72 63.07 -7.25 36.69
CA GLU A 72 64.17 -6.27 36.71
C GLU A 72 64.47 -5.72 38.12
N ASP A 73 63.43 -5.49 38.92
CA ASP A 73 63.53 -4.92 40.28
C ASP A 73 63.93 -5.96 41.35
N ALA A 74 64.09 -7.24 40.98
CA ALA A 74 64.43 -8.30 41.93
C ALA A 74 65.87 -8.17 42.45
N ASP A 75 66.06 -8.45 43.75
CA ASP A 75 67.39 -8.49 44.38
C ASP A 75 68.25 -9.60 43.73
N ALA A 76 69.56 -9.37 43.58
CA ALA A 76 70.50 -10.31 42.99
C ALA A 76 70.55 -11.67 43.70
N ALA A 77 70.09 -11.74 44.95
CA ALA A 77 69.96 -12.97 45.73
C ALA A 77 68.69 -13.80 45.45
N VAL A 78 67.69 -13.25 44.73
CA VAL A 78 66.40 -13.88 44.47
C VAL A 78 66.14 -13.90 42.96
N VAL A 79 66.01 -15.10 42.38
CA VAL A 79 65.66 -15.23 40.96
C VAL A 79 64.13 -15.27 40.81
N PRO A 80 63.50 -14.26 40.17
CA PRO A 80 62.05 -14.09 40.11
C PRO A 80 61.41 -14.97 39.02
N TRP A 81 61.60 -16.28 39.11
CA TRP A 81 61.14 -17.26 38.11
C TRP A 81 59.63 -17.21 37.84
N ASP A 82 58.82 -16.94 38.87
CA ASP A 82 57.36 -16.93 38.72
C ASP A 82 56.87 -15.73 37.91
N ALA A 83 57.45 -14.54 38.13
CA ALA A 83 57.18 -13.35 37.34
C ALA A 83 57.66 -13.53 35.89
N TRP A 84 58.84 -14.15 35.70
CA TRP A 84 59.36 -14.49 34.37
C TRP A 84 58.43 -15.45 33.61
N ARG A 85 57.99 -16.53 34.25
CA ARG A 85 57.02 -17.49 33.66
C ARG A 85 55.67 -16.83 33.37
N ALA A 86 55.22 -15.95 34.26
CA ALA A 86 53.96 -15.25 34.10
C ALA A 86 53.97 -14.35 32.86
N TYR A 87 54.98 -13.48 32.68
CA TYR A 87 54.99 -12.60 31.52
C TYR A 87 55.29 -13.34 30.21
N THR A 88 56.17 -14.34 30.22
CA THR A 88 56.49 -15.13 29.00
C THR A 88 55.31 -15.96 28.50
N LYS A 89 54.45 -16.45 29.42
CA LYS A 89 53.18 -17.09 29.06
C LYS A 89 52.15 -16.09 28.56
N LYS A 90 52.02 -14.96 29.27
CA LYS A 90 50.95 -13.97 29.03
C LYS A 90 51.16 -13.15 27.76
N PHE A 91 52.41 -12.91 27.39
CA PHE A 91 52.78 -12.14 26.21
C PHE A 91 52.09 -12.63 24.91
N PRO A 92 52.23 -13.90 24.48
CA PRO A 92 51.59 -14.38 23.26
C PRO A 92 50.06 -14.36 23.34
N GLU A 93 49.48 -14.57 24.53
CA GLU A 93 48.03 -14.52 24.73
C GLU A 93 47.46 -13.11 24.51
N VAL A 94 48.20 -12.07 24.93
CA VAL A 94 47.85 -10.66 24.70
C VAL A 94 48.07 -10.27 23.25
N GLU A 95 49.17 -10.71 22.65
CA GLU A 95 49.49 -10.46 21.24
C GLU A 95 48.40 -11.02 20.31
N GLU A 96 48.02 -12.30 20.49
CA GLU A 96 46.97 -12.95 19.69
C GLU A 96 45.62 -12.25 19.89
N PHE A 97 45.30 -11.83 21.11
CA PHE A 97 44.07 -11.08 21.38
C PHE A 97 44.06 -9.72 20.68
N LEU A 98 45.15 -8.97 20.72
CA LEU A 98 45.29 -7.69 20.01
C LEU A 98 45.19 -7.84 18.49
N LEU A 99 45.82 -8.86 17.91
CA LEU A 99 45.72 -9.18 16.48
C LEU A 99 44.27 -9.52 16.10
N LYS A 100 43.57 -10.29 16.92
CA LYS A 100 42.15 -10.59 16.70
C LYS A 100 41.28 -9.33 16.77
N LEU A 101 41.57 -8.42 17.71
CA LEU A 101 40.86 -7.13 17.78
C LEU A 101 41.16 -6.24 16.57
N LEU A 102 42.38 -6.28 16.03
CA LEU A 102 42.73 -5.59 14.80
C LEU A 102 41.87 -6.07 13.63
N ASP A 103 41.74 -7.39 13.43
CA ASP A 103 40.89 -7.98 12.38
C ASP A 103 39.41 -7.58 12.52
N LEU A 104 38.92 -7.51 13.77
CA LEU A 104 37.55 -7.07 14.05
C LEU A 104 37.37 -5.57 13.83
N ALA A 105 38.36 -4.76 14.20
CA ALA A 105 38.35 -3.31 14.03
C ALA A 105 38.41 -2.94 12.55
N ASP A 106 39.25 -3.57 11.74
CA ASP A 106 39.35 -3.37 10.29
C ASP A 106 38.01 -3.64 9.57
N LYS A 107 37.27 -4.65 10.04
CA LYS A 107 35.93 -4.96 9.53
C LYS A 107 34.87 -3.92 9.90
N GLU A 108 35.07 -3.13 10.96
CA GLU A 108 34.10 -2.15 11.48
C GLU A 108 34.49 -0.68 11.22
N CYS A 109 35.78 -0.39 11.10
CA CYS A 109 36.30 0.95 10.84
C CYS A 109 35.88 1.39 9.43
N ASP A 110 35.72 2.71 9.25
CA ASP A 110 35.30 3.35 7.99
C ASP A 110 33.94 2.91 7.40
N LYS A 111 33.19 2.02 8.06
CA LYS A 111 31.83 1.66 7.62
C LYS A 111 30.81 2.69 8.11
N GLU A 112 29.88 3.04 7.22
CA GLU A 112 28.75 3.86 7.61
C GLU A 112 27.82 3.13 8.59
N ARG A 113 27.23 3.90 9.51
CA ARG A 113 26.27 3.37 10.49
C ARG A 113 24.98 2.87 9.83
N PHE A 114 24.62 3.44 8.69
CA PHE A 114 23.38 3.17 7.95
C PHE A 114 23.69 2.85 6.48
N GLY A 115 22.78 2.10 5.85
CA GLY A 115 22.82 1.86 4.41
C GLY A 115 22.69 3.18 3.64
N THR A 116 23.55 3.39 2.65
CA THR A 116 23.50 4.57 1.77
C THR A 116 23.33 4.17 0.30
N ALA A 117 22.96 2.90 0.07
CA ALA A 117 22.90 2.36 -1.28
C ALA A 117 21.72 2.97 -2.06
N LYS A 118 21.83 2.92 -3.39
CA LYS A 118 20.81 3.47 -4.28
C LYS A 118 19.59 2.55 -4.44
N THR A 119 19.67 1.31 -3.96
CA THR A 119 18.67 0.27 -4.18
C THR A 119 18.47 -0.57 -2.91
N ALA A 120 17.23 -1.04 -2.72
CA ALA A 120 16.84 -1.74 -1.49
C ALA A 120 17.53 -3.10 -1.31
N ASP A 121 17.92 -3.78 -2.40
CA ASP A 121 18.66 -5.03 -2.36
C ASP A 121 20.05 -4.87 -1.74
N LEU A 122 20.79 -3.83 -2.13
CA LEU A 122 22.11 -3.53 -1.57
C LEU A 122 22.03 -3.16 -0.09
N ASP A 123 21.00 -2.43 0.31
CA ASP A 123 20.79 -2.08 1.73
C ASP A 123 20.38 -3.30 2.57
N VAL A 124 19.58 -4.23 2.02
CA VAL A 124 19.29 -5.52 2.68
C VAL A 124 20.57 -6.34 2.85
N THR A 125 21.43 -6.40 1.84
CA THR A 125 22.75 -7.05 1.94
C THR A 125 23.61 -6.40 3.02
N PHE A 126 23.67 -5.07 3.07
CA PHE A 126 24.39 -4.32 4.11
C PHE A 126 23.91 -4.70 5.52
N ILE A 127 22.59 -4.74 5.73
CA ILE A 127 21.98 -5.10 7.02
C ILE A 127 22.36 -6.54 7.44
N ASN A 128 22.32 -7.50 6.51
CA ASN A 128 22.72 -8.88 6.80
C ASN A 128 24.22 -8.98 7.15
N THR A 129 25.08 -8.27 6.40
CA THR A 129 26.52 -8.21 6.70
C THR A 129 26.78 -7.63 8.10
N LEU A 130 26.07 -6.56 8.48
CA LEU A 130 26.15 -5.99 9.83
C LEU A 130 25.83 -7.04 10.90
N GLY A 131 24.86 -7.92 10.62
CA GLY A 131 24.52 -9.03 11.50
C GLY A 131 25.61 -10.05 11.70
N ASP A 132 26.19 -10.51 10.61
CA ASP A 132 27.29 -11.47 10.65
C ASP A 132 28.50 -10.90 11.40
N GLN A 133 28.83 -9.63 11.16
CA GLN A 133 29.92 -8.93 11.84
C GLN A 133 29.68 -8.81 13.35
N ARG A 134 28.47 -8.39 13.77
CA ARG A 134 28.12 -8.33 15.19
C ARG A 134 28.23 -9.69 15.85
N LYS A 135 27.74 -10.75 15.20
CA LYS A 135 27.83 -12.12 15.72
C LYS A 135 29.28 -12.57 15.87
N GLU A 136 30.13 -12.24 14.89
CA GLU A 136 31.56 -12.53 14.92
C GLU A 136 32.25 -11.85 16.12
N ILE A 137 32.04 -10.54 16.33
CA ILE A 137 32.64 -9.78 17.44
C ILE A 137 32.26 -10.41 18.78
N ARG A 138 30.98 -10.71 18.98
CA ARG A 138 30.49 -11.22 20.27
C ARG A 138 30.94 -12.63 20.55
N THR A 139 30.83 -13.52 19.56
CA THR A 139 31.34 -14.89 19.70
C THR A 139 32.84 -14.87 19.97
N SER A 140 33.57 -13.97 19.31
CA SER A 140 35.02 -13.83 19.48
C SER A 140 35.43 -13.44 20.90
N LEU A 141 34.66 -12.56 21.55
CA LEU A 141 34.95 -12.08 22.91
C LEU A 141 34.42 -13.02 24.00
N LEU A 142 33.31 -13.73 23.73
CA LEU A 142 32.79 -14.76 24.64
C LEU A 142 33.65 -16.03 24.67
N THR A 143 34.25 -16.40 23.53
CA THR A 143 35.06 -17.62 23.42
C THR A 143 36.50 -17.47 23.90
N GLY A 144 36.99 -16.24 24.09
CA GLY A 144 38.29 -16.01 24.71
C GLY A 144 38.74 -14.55 24.69
N THR A 145 39.25 -14.11 25.83
CA THR A 145 40.14 -12.96 25.97
C THR A 145 41.58 -13.46 26.19
N HIS A 146 42.53 -12.55 26.38
CA HIS A 146 43.87 -12.91 26.84
C HIS A 146 43.91 -13.73 28.16
N ASP A 147 42.85 -13.70 29.00
CA ASP A 147 42.71 -14.48 30.25
C ASP A 147 41.91 -15.79 30.06
N GLY A 148 41.53 -16.12 28.82
CA GLY A 148 40.50 -17.11 28.52
C GLY A 148 39.09 -16.50 28.51
N PRO A 149 38.02 -17.32 28.49
CA PRO A 149 36.64 -16.83 28.45
C PRO A 149 36.32 -15.95 29.67
N PRO A 150 35.62 -14.81 29.48
CA PRO A 150 35.23 -13.96 30.60
C PRO A 150 34.27 -14.69 31.52
N THR A 151 34.44 -14.54 32.84
CA THR A 151 33.59 -15.14 33.87
C THR A 151 33.22 -14.11 34.93
N GLY A 152 32.17 -14.40 35.72
CA GLY A 152 31.73 -13.53 36.82
C GLY A 152 31.44 -12.09 36.37
N ASP A 153 32.03 -11.12 37.06
CA ASP A 153 31.80 -9.69 36.79
C ASP A 153 32.29 -9.25 35.40
N LYS A 154 33.36 -9.86 34.87
CA LYS A 154 33.85 -9.57 33.50
C LYS A 154 32.85 -9.99 32.44
N LEU A 155 32.23 -11.16 32.61
CA LEU A 155 31.18 -11.65 31.72
C LEU A 155 29.97 -10.70 31.76
N LYS A 156 29.54 -10.32 32.96
CA LYS A 156 28.43 -9.39 33.13
C LYS A 156 28.72 -8.03 32.48
N ALA A 157 29.92 -7.48 32.66
CA ALA A 157 30.32 -6.22 32.04
C ALA A 157 30.32 -6.30 30.50
N LEU A 158 30.75 -7.43 29.93
CA LEU A 158 30.69 -7.67 28.48
C LEU A 158 29.24 -7.77 27.99
N GLU A 159 28.38 -8.51 28.69
CA GLU A 159 26.95 -8.63 28.37
C GLU A 159 26.24 -7.27 28.44
N ASP A 160 26.54 -6.47 29.47
CA ASP A 160 26.03 -5.10 29.62
C ASP A 160 26.50 -4.20 28.47
N ALA A 161 27.79 -4.27 28.09
CA ALA A 161 28.33 -3.52 26.96
C ALA A 161 27.64 -3.88 25.64
N GLN A 162 27.45 -5.17 25.38
CA GLN A 162 26.74 -5.68 24.20
C GLN A 162 25.29 -5.20 24.18
N PHE A 163 24.61 -5.19 25.33
CA PHE A 163 23.25 -4.68 25.45
C PHE A 163 23.16 -3.17 25.19
N HIS A 164 24.13 -2.38 25.68
CA HIS A 164 24.18 -0.95 25.43
C HIS A 164 24.43 -0.60 23.96
N ASP A 165 25.26 -1.38 23.26
CA ASP A 165 25.45 -1.24 21.82
C ASP A 165 24.15 -1.46 21.06
N ASP A 166 23.38 -2.48 21.45
CA ASP A 166 22.09 -2.79 20.84
C ASP A 166 21.07 -1.68 21.06
N LEU A 167 20.96 -1.20 22.30
CA LEU A 167 20.03 -0.13 22.66
C LEU A 167 20.38 1.16 21.92
N SER A 168 21.66 1.48 21.83
CA SER A 168 22.17 2.66 21.11
C SER A 168 21.94 2.56 19.61
N ALA A 169 22.18 1.39 19.00
CA ALA A 169 21.91 1.16 17.59
C ALA A 169 20.42 1.27 17.26
N PHE A 170 19.56 0.69 18.10
CA PHE A 170 18.12 0.76 17.92
C PHE A 170 17.61 2.21 18.02
N TRP A 171 18.06 2.96 19.03
CA TRP A 171 17.69 4.37 19.19
C TRP A 171 18.18 5.25 18.03
N ALA A 172 19.43 5.08 17.62
CA ALA A 172 20.00 5.82 16.49
C ALA A 172 19.17 5.58 15.21
N THR A 173 18.71 4.34 15.01
CA THR A 173 17.84 3.96 13.89
C THR A 173 16.47 4.64 13.96
N ILE A 174 15.83 4.66 15.14
CA ILE A 174 14.56 5.38 15.34
C ILE A 174 14.72 6.88 15.05
N CYS A 175 15.79 7.50 15.55
CA CYS A 175 16.09 8.90 15.28
C CYS A 175 16.25 9.18 13.79
N LYS A 176 16.98 8.31 13.08
CA LYS A 176 17.22 8.44 11.65
C LYS A 176 15.94 8.23 10.82
N LEU A 177 15.17 7.20 11.15
CA LEU A 177 13.86 6.92 10.56
C LEU A 177 12.93 8.13 10.73
N ARG A 178 12.89 8.76 11.90
CA ARG A 178 12.08 9.96 12.16
C ARG A 178 12.46 11.12 11.24
N GLN A 179 13.75 11.31 10.95
CA GLN A 179 14.21 12.31 9.99
C GLN A 179 13.70 12.02 8.57
N HIS A 180 13.75 10.76 8.15
CA HIS A 180 13.27 10.34 6.83
C HIS A 180 11.75 10.43 6.70
N LEU A 181 10.99 10.01 7.71
CA LEU A 181 9.53 10.03 7.66
C LEU A 181 8.93 11.43 7.77
N ALA A 182 9.68 12.42 8.27
CA ALA A 182 9.22 13.81 8.34
C ALA A 182 8.77 14.36 6.97
N THR A 183 9.34 13.87 5.86
CA THR A 183 8.96 14.27 4.50
C THR A 183 7.77 13.49 3.93
N HIS A 184 7.36 12.40 4.58
CA HIS A 184 6.29 11.51 4.12
C HIS A 184 5.01 11.61 4.94
N SER A 185 5.08 12.15 6.16
CA SER A 185 3.92 12.35 7.03
C SER A 185 3.07 13.54 6.59
N LYS A 186 1.77 13.31 6.32
CA LYS A 186 0.80 14.41 6.21
C LYS A 186 0.38 14.86 7.61
N PRO A 187 0.38 16.16 7.93
CA PRO A 187 -0.16 16.65 9.20
C PRO A 187 -1.65 16.29 9.32
N GLY A 188 -2.03 15.64 10.43
CA GLY A 188 -3.45 15.44 10.82
C GLY A 188 -4.05 14.03 10.63
N ALA A 189 -3.36 13.08 10.00
CA ALA A 189 -3.85 11.70 9.94
C ALA A 189 -3.46 10.91 11.20
N ALA A 190 -4.26 11.03 12.26
CA ALA A 190 -4.12 10.25 13.51
C ALA A 190 -4.55 8.78 13.33
N ASN A 191 -4.13 8.13 12.24
CA ASN A 191 -4.42 6.72 12.02
C ASN A 191 -3.30 5.87 12.62
N THR A 192 -3.65 4.76 13.27
CA THR A 192 -2.67 3.89 13.93
C THR A 192 -1.80 3.14 12.91
N ASP A 193 -2.31 2.90 11.71
CA ASP A 193 -1.57 2.32 10.57
C ASP A 193 -0.93 3.43 9.71
N SER A 194 -0.14 4.29 10.36
CA SER A 194 0.56 5.42 9.74
C SER A 194 2.03 5.48 10.16
N PRO A 195 2.88 6.27 9.48
CA PRO A 195 4.28 6.45 9.87
C PRO A 195 4.44 6.87 11.35
N ASN A 196 3.57 7.76 11.83
CA ASN A 196 3.59 8.24 13.21
C ASN A 196 3.16 7.15 14.21
N GLY A 197 2.20 6.31 13.85
CA GLY A 197 1.78 5.17 14.67
C GLY A 197 2.90 4.15 14.85
N VAL A 198 3.63 3.85 13.77
CA VAL A 198 4.79 2.95 13.80
C VAL A 198 5.95 3.53 14.62
N LEU A 199 6.24 4.83 14.47
CA LEU A 199 7.25 5.51 15.30
C LEU A 199 6.90 5.43 16.80
N ALA A 200 5.64 5.68 17.17
CA ALA A 200 5.19 5.55 18.55
C ALA A 200 5.31 4.11 19.08
N ASP A 201 5.00 3.12 18.22
CA ASP A 201 5.15 1.71 18.57
C ASP A 201 6.62 1.30 18.77
N LEU A 202 7.55 1.86 17.97
CA LEU A 202 9.00 1.68 18.13
C LEU A 202 9.55 2.38 19.37
N ASP A 203 9.13 3.62 19.66
CA ASP A 203 9.50 4.35 20.88
C ASP A 203 9.05 3.57 22.13
N ALA A 204 7.84 2.99 22.10
CA ALA A 204 7.36 2.12 23.16
C ALA A 204 8.20 0.85 23.31
N LEU A 205 8.58 0.20 22.20
CA LEU A 205 9.46 -0.97 22.22
C LEU A 205 10.84 -0.65 22.79
N TYR A 206 11.41 0.51 22.44
CA TYR A 206 12.68 1.00 23.00
C TYR A 206 12.59 1.14 24.52
N ASN A 207 11.53 1.79 25.02
CA ASN A 207 11.34 1.96 26.46
C ASN A 207 11.16 0.62 27.18
N GLU A 208 10.45 -0.33 26.58
CA GLU A 208 10.29 -1.69 27.13
C GLU A 208 11.63 -2.44 27.18
N MET A 209 12.50 -2.26 26.18
CA MET A 209 13.85 -2.84 26.19
C MET A 209 14.75 -2.17 27.23
N ALA A 210 14.77 -0.84 27.28
CA ALA A 210 15.61 -0.07 28.22
C ALA A 210 15.28 -0.31 29.70
N THR A 211 14.06 -0.78 30.00
CA THR A 211 13.59 -1.05 31.37
C THR A 211 13.46 -2.54 31.69
N ALA A 212 13.85 -3.42 30.77
CA ALA A 212 13.80 -4.86 30.98
C ALA A 212 14.76 -5.27 32.11
N GLN A 213 14.23 -5.98 33.13
CA GLN A 213 14.99 -6.46 34.29
C GLN A 213 15.76 -7.76 34.02
N GLN A 214 15.46 -8.47 32.94
CA GLN A 214 16.17 -9.69 32.53
C GLN A 214 16.96 -9.41 31.25
N PRO A 215 18.16 -10.00 31.10
CA PRO A 215 18.91 -9.89 29.86
C PRO A 215 18.04 -10.45 28.72
N VAL A 216 17.62 -9.54 27.84
CA VAL A 216 16.87 -9.89 26.64
C VAL A 216 17.75 -10.86 25.86
N ALA A 217 17.24 -12.06 25.59
CA ALA A 217 18.02 -13.08 24.91
C ALA A 217 18.63 -12.52 23.62
N GLU A 218 19.94 -12.73 23.47
CA GLU A 218 20.82 -12.02 22.55
C GLU A 218 20.37 -12.09 21.08
N ALA A 219 19.85 -13.27 20.68
CA ALA A 219 19.29 -13.51 19.35
C ALA A 219 18.09 -12.58 19.06
N SER A 220 17.27 -12.29 20.06
CA SER A 220 16.06 -11.48 19.88
C SER A 220 16.32 -9.98 19.82
N THR A 221 17.44 -9.50 20.34
CA THR A 221 17.79 -8.08 20.29
C THR A 221 18.33 -7.71 18.92
N PHE A 222 19.06 -8.65 18.30
CA PHE A 222 19.59 -8.50 16.95
C PHE A 222 18.46 -8.33 15.93
N ASP A 223 17.54 -9.29 15.84
CA ASP A 223 16.42 -9.26 14.89
C ASP A 223 15.60 -7.96 14.96
N LYS A 224 15.49 -7.36 16.15
CA LYS A 224 14.79 -6.08 16.37
C LYS A 224 15.49 -4.90 15.74
N ILE A 225 16.81 -4.83 15.84
CA ILE A 225 17.64 -3.80 15.23
C ILE A 225 17.61 -3.96 13.71
N THR A 226 17.75 -5.20 13.22
CA THR A 226 17.76 -5.53 11.79
C THR A 226 16.47 -5.08 11.10
N CYS A 227 15.32 -5.30 11.74
CA CYS A 227 14.02 -4.87 11.22
C CYS A 227 13.82 -3.35 11.25
N ALA A 228 14.28 -2.68 12.29
CA ALA A 228 14.20 -1.22 12.37
C ALA A 228 15.11 -0.56 11.32
N LEU A 229 16.29 -1.14 11.08
CA LEU A 229 17.20 -0.72 10.02
C LEU A 229 16.58 -0.93 8.65
N LEU A 230 15.86 -2.04 8.42
CA LEU A 230 15.10 -2.23 7.18
C LEU A 230 14.06 -1.14 6.97
N LEU A 231 13.33 -0.76 8.02
CA LEU A 231 12.33 0.29 7.91
C LEU A 231 12.95 1.67 7.64
N GLU A 232 14.09 1.95 8.26
CA GLU A 232 14.90 3.16 8.00
C GLU A 232 15.37 3.21 6.55
N VAL A 233 15.92 2.12 6.04
CA VAL A 233 16.31 1.94 4.64
C VAL A 233 15.13 2.21 3.70
N VAL A 234 13.97 1.63 3.97
CA VAL A 234 12.79 1.84 3.12
C VAL A 234 12.33 3.29 3.14
N ALA A 235 12.44 3.96 4.29
CA ALA A 235 12.10 5.36 4.45
C ALA A 235 13.14 6.33 3.82
N SER A 236 14.41 5.92 3.73
CA SER A 236 15.50 6.74 3.18
C SER A 236 15.53 6.70 1.64
N GLN A 237 14.97 5.65 1.04
CA GLN A 237 14.91 5.41 -0.40
C GLN A 237 13.99 6.41 -1.14
N ARG A 238 14.52 7.05 -2.19
CA ARG A 238 13.84 8.08 -2.98
C ARG A 238 13.20 7.58 -4.28
N ASP A 239 13.22 6.27 -4.52
CA ASP A 239 12.48 5.68 -5.63
C ASP A 239 10.98 6.00 -5.49
N LYS A 240 10.33 6.38 -6.60
CA LYS A 240 8.88 6.58 -6.69
C LYS A 240 8.10 5.34 -6.21
N ARG A 241 8.58 4.13 -6.50
CA ARG A 241 7.98 2.86 -6.06
C ARG A 241 8.01 2.75 -4.53
N MET A 242 9.14 3.10 -3.91
CA MET A 242 9.32 3.03 -2.46
C MET A 242 8.54 4.12 -1.71
N THR A 243 8.54 5.33 -2.28
CA THR A 243 7.68 6.43 -1.84
C THR A 243 6.19 6.05 -1.88
N ALA A 244 5.76 5.27 -2.88
CA ALA A 244 4.40 4.76 -2.96
C ALA A 244 4.12 3.67 -1.90
N LYS A 245 5.09 2.80 -1.57
CA LYS A 245 4.98 1.85 -0.46
C LYS A 245 4.71 2.56 0.87
N LEU A 246 5.44 3.63 1.16
CA LEU A 246 5.30 4.44 2.38
C LEU A 246 3.93 5.15 2.49
N ARG A 247 3.16 5.26 1.39
CA ARG A 247 1.80 5.81 1.40
C ARG A 247 0.73 4.75 1.64
N SER A 248 1.07 3.46 1.56
CA SER A 248 0.12 2.36 1.73
C SER A 248 -0.12 2.05 3.21
N PRO A 249 -1.37 2.08 3.72
CA PRO A 249 -1.67 1.65 5.09
C PRO A 249 -1.30 0.17 5.33
N ARG A 250 -1.38 -0.67 4.28
CA ARG A 250 -1.03 -2.09 4.35
C ARG A 250 0.45 -2.30 4.67
N PHE A 251 1.33 -1.46 4.12
CA PHE A 251 2.75 -1.48 4.44
C PHE A 251 2.96 -1.25 5.95
N TRP A 252 2.37 -0.18 6.50
CA TRP A 252 2.51 0.15 7.92
C TRP A 252 1.91 -0.91 8.84
N LYS A 253 0.77 -1.50 8.46
CA LYS A 253 0.14 -2.59 9.21
C LYS A 253 1.08 -3.79 9.38
N SER A 254 1.76 -4.22 8.30
CA SER A 254 2.71 -5.34 8.36
C SER A 254 3.89 -5.05 9.31
N PHE A 255 4.43 -3.83 9.32
CA PHE A 255 5.47 -3.46 10.28
C PHE A 255 4.96 -3.42 11.72
N ARG A 256 3.72 -3.01 11.96
CA ARG A 256 3.14 -3.03 13.31
C ARG A 256 2.88 -4.44 13.83
N GLU A 257 2.44 -5.36 12.97
CA GLU A 257 2.34 -6.77 13.31
C GLU A 257 3.69 -7.33 13.75
N TRP A 258 4.76 -6.96 13.05
CA TRP A 258 6.13 -7.30 13.45
C TRP A 258 6.52 -6.68 14.82
N ILE A 259 6.30 -5.37 15.03
CA ILE A 259 6.60 -4.71 16.31
C ILE A 259 5.83 -5.36 17.46
N ALA A 260 4.58 -5.77 17.23
CA ALA A 260 3.77 -6.45 18.23
C ALA A 260 4.36 -7.81 18.62
N GLN A 261 4.93 -8.57 17.67
CA GLN A 261 5.66 -9.81 17.98
C GLN A 261 6.96 -9.53 18.74
N ALA A 262 7.71 -8.49 18.34
CA ALA A 262 8.91 -8.06 19.05
C ALA A 262 8.62 -7.68 20.51
N LYS A 263 7.53 -6.93 20.77
CA LYS A 263 7.07 -6.56 22.13
C LYS A 263 6.72 -7.79 22.97
N LYS A 264 5.99 -8.76 22.40
CA LYS A 264 5.68 -10.03 23.09
C LYS A 264 6.95 -10.76 23.50
N PHE A 265 7.96 -10.74 22.64
CA PHE A 265 9.22 -11.43 22.90
C PHE A 265 10.04 -10.78 24.02
N VAL A 266 10.10 -9.44 24.08
CA VAL A 266 10.75 -8.70 25.18
C VAL A 266 10.17 -9.07 26.54
N LYS A 267 8.86 -9.37 26.60
CA LYS A 267 8.15 -9.67 27.86
C LYS A 267 8.25 -11.13 28.31
N ASN A 268 8.44 -12.09 27.39
CA ASN A 268 8.08 -13.49 27.65
C ASN A 268 9.20 -14.53 27.41
N SER A 269 10.44 -14.19 27.05
CA SER A 269 11.34 -15.24 26.54
C SER A 269 12.84 -15.07 26.76
N THR A 270 13.44 -16.15 27.27
CA THR A 270 14.86 -16.54 27.17
C THR A 270 15.05 -17.48 25.95
N GLY A 271 15.41 -16.97 24.77
CA GLY A 271 15.69 -17.80 23.58
C GLY A 271 15.68 -17.07 22.22
N SER A 272 15.80 -17.81 21.11
CA SER A 272 15.44 -17.31 19.76
C SER A 272 13.98 -17.65 19.43
N SER A 273 13.34 -16.87 18.55
CA SER A 273 11.97 -17.15 18.10
C SER A 273 11.93 -17.33 16.59
N PRO A 274 11.64 -18.55 16.10
CA PRO A 274 11.35 -18.78 14.68
C PRO A 274 10.27 -17.82 14.16
N ALA A 275 9.30 -17.44 14.99
CA ALA A 275 8.24 -16.50 14.61
C ALA A 275 8.75 -15.06 14.36
N LEU A 276 9.84 -14.63 15.03
CA LEU A 276 10.43 -13.31 14.80
C LEU A 276 11.30 -13.32 13.53
N GLU A 277 12.05 -14.39 13.31
CA GLU A 277 12.82 -14.61 12.07
C GLU A 277 11.90 -14.71 10.84
N ASP A 278 10.80 -15.44 10.95
CA ASP A 278 9.81 -15.56 9.87
C ASP A 278 9.11 -14.22 9.59
N ALA A 279 8.82 -13.44 10.63
CA ALA A 279 8.27 -12.11 10.48
C ALA A 279 9.28 -11.12 9.84
N TYR A 280 10.57 -11.24 10.16
CA TYR A 280 11.65 -10.50 9.48
C TYR A 280 11.74 -10.88 8.00
N LYS A 281 11.77 -12.19 7.68
CA LYS A 281 11.79 -12.67 6.29
C LYS A 281 10.57 -12.19 5.51
N ALA A 282 9.39 -12.21 6.13
CA ALA A 282 8.17 -11.70 5.51
C ALA A 282 8.25 -10.18 5.26
N ALA A 283 8.87 -9.40 6.16
CA ALA A 283 9.11 -7.98 5.95
C ALA A 283 10.12 -7.72 4.82
N CYS A 284 11.24 -8.45 4.77
CA CYS A 284 12.19 -8.42 3.65
C CYS A 284 11.50 -8.73 2.32
N ASP A 285 10.73 -9.81 2.27
CA ASP A 285 9.96 -10.21 1.09
C ASP A 285 9.00 -9.11 0.64
N TYR A 286 8.33 -8.44 1.58
CA TYR A 286 7.42 -7.34 1.26
C TYR A 286 8.15 -6.09 0.73
N ILE A 287 9.35 -5.81 1.25
CA ILE A 287 10.22 -4.74 0.76
C ILE A 287 10.74 -5.06 -0.64
N LEU A 288 11.15 -6.30 -0.90
CA LEU A 288 11.81 -6.70 -2.13
C LEU A 288 10.83 -7.04 -3.27
N LYS A 289 9.62 -7.55 -2.98
CA LYS A 289 8.60 -7.88 -3.99
C LYS A 289 7.82 -6.65 -4.48
N ASP A 290 7.20 -6.77 -5.66
CA ASP A 290 6.28 -5.76 -6.20
C ASP A 290 5.14 -5.48 -5.23
N LEU A 291 4.85 -4.19 -5.00
CA LEU A 291 3.74 -3.84 -4.12
C LEU A 291 2.44 -4.32 -4.75
N LEU A 292 1.61 -4.96 -3.94
CA LEU A 292 0.21 -5.15 -4.23
C LEU A 292 -0.52 -3.86 -3.83
N PHE A 293 -0.97 -3.09 -4.81
CA PHE A 293 -1.71 -1.84 -4.57
C PHE A 293 -3.23 -2.07 -4.54
N ASP A 294 -3.92 -1.17 -3.84
CA ASP A 294 -5.38 -1.12 -3.85
C ASP A 294 -5.90 -0.45 -5.12
N LEU A 295 -7.14 -0.76 -5.48
CA LEU A 295 -7.81 -0.15 -6.60
C LEU A 295 -8.01 1.37 -6.34
N PRO A 296 -7.67 2.26 -7.29
CA PRO A 296 -7.81 3.70 -7.08
C PRO A 296 -9.24 4.13 -6.76
N ASP A 297 -9.42 4.97 -5.74
CA ASP A 297 -10.74 5.47 -5.35
C ASP A 297 -11.48 6.23 -6.48
N ALA A 298 -10.74 6.82 -7.41
CA ALA A 298 -11.30 7.49 -8.58
C ALA A 298 -12.14 6.53 -9.45
N TYR A 299 -11.81 5.24 -9.50
CA TYR A 299 -12.62 4.24 -10.21
C TYR A 299 -14.08 4.22 -9.72
N LYS A 300 -14.31 4.39 -8.41
CA LYS A 300 -15.65 4.38 -7.80
C LYS A 300 -16.53 5.52 -8.32
N LYS A 301 -15.95 6.57 -8.91
CA LYS A 301 -16.66 7.72 -9.45
C LYS A 301 -17.10 7.55 -10.90
N LEU A 302 -16.46 6.65 -11.66
CA LEU A 302 -16.75 6.47 -13.09
C LEU A 302 -18.19 6.00 -13.33
N LEU A 303 -18.64 4.96 -12.63
CA LEU A 303 -19.96 4.37 -12.87
C LEU A 303 -21.12 5.36 -12.61
N PRO A 304 -21.15 6.13 -11.50
CA PRO A 304 -22.15 7.18 -11.30
C PRO A 304 -22.21 8.27 -12.39
N MET A 305 -21.11 8.53 -13.10
CA MET A 305 -21.10 9.55 -14.16
C MET A 305 -21.96 9.16 -15.37
N MET A 306 -22.18 7.86 -15.62
CA MET A 306 -22.99 7.37 -16.74
C MET A 306 -24.42 7.90 -16.74
N ALA A 307 -25.01 8.08 -15.56
CA ALA A 307 -26.38 8.57 -15.43
C ALA A 307 -26.56 10.00 -15.99
N LYS A 308 -25.47 10.75 -16.17
CA LYS A 308 -25.47 12.13 -16.66
C LYS A 308 -25.18 12.23 -18.16
N ILE A 309 -24.77 11.14 -18.80
CA ILE A 309 -24.34 11.15 -20.20
C ILE A 309 -25.55 11.02 -21.12
N ARG A 310 -25.70 12.00 -22.02
CA ARG A 310 -26.78 12.05 -23.00
C ARG A 310 -26.34 11.41 -24.32
N ARG A 311 -27.30 11.15 -25.22
CA ARG A 311 -26.97 10.95 -26.65
C ARG A 311 -26.22 12.19 -27.13
N PRO A 312 -25.14 12.07 -27.91
CA PRO A 312 -24.77 11.03 -28.88
C PRO A 312 -23.61 10.12 -28.46
N TYR A 313 -23.04 10.30 -27.27
CA TYR A 313 -21.82 9.60 -26.83
C TYR A 313 -22.09 8.45 -25.84
N TYR A 314 -23.37 8.13 -25.61
CA TYR A 314 -23.77 7.18 -24.57
C TYR A 314 -23.18 5.78 -24.77
N HIS A 315 -23.25 5.16 -25.96
CA HIS A 315 -22.70 3.81 -26.12
C HIS A 315 -21.19 3.80 -26.07
N GLN A 316 -20.53 4.83 -26.62
CA GLN A 316 -19.07 4.97 -26.51
C GLN A 316 -18.63 5.07 -25.05
N SER A 317 -19.40 5.78 -24.22
CA SER A 317 -19.17 5.88 -22.77
C SER A 317 -19.43 4.56 -22.04
N VAL A 318 -20.46 3.80 -22.44
CA VAL A 318 -20.72 2.44 -21.91
C VAL A 318 -19.52 1.53 -22.19
N ALA A 319 -19.06 1.46 -23.44
CA ALA A 319 -17.91 0.63 -23.83
C ALA A 319 -16.65 1.02 -23.05
N LEU A 320 -16.44 2.33 -22.81
CA LEU A 320 -15.34 2.83 -22.00
C LEU A 320 -15.45 2.37 -20.53
N ILE A 321 -16.64 2.32 -19.93
CA ILE A 321 -16.76 1.82 -18.54
C ILE A 321 -16.63 0.29 -18.47
N GLU A 322 -17.18 -0.43 -19.43
CA GLU A 322 -17.08 -1.89 -19.49
C GLU A 322 -15.62 -2.35 -19.50
N VAL A 323 -14.75 -1.64 -20.24
CA VAL A 323 -13.31 -1.97 -20.23
C VAL A 323 -12.63 -1.72 -18.89
N PHE A 324 -13.07 -0.73 -18.10
CA PHE A 324 -12.52 -0.56 -16.75
C PHE A 324 -12.94 -1.69 -15.80
N SER A 325 -14.12 -2.29 -15.99
CA SER A 325 -14.50 -3.51 -15.25
C SER A 325 -13.52 -4.65 -15.56
N GLU A 326 -13.15 -4.84 -16.83
CA GLU A 326 -12.15 -5.85 -17.22
C GLU A 326 -10.74 -5.53 -16.69
N LEU A 327 -10.31 -4.27 -16.76
CA LEU A 327 -9.02 -3.83 -16.20
C LEU A 327 -8.96 -4.05 -14.68
N VAL A 328 -10.06 -3.83 -13.97
CA VAL A 328 -10.14 -4.07 -12.52
C VAL A 328 -10.06 -5.57 -12.19
N GLN A 329 -10.67 -6.43 -13.01
CA GLN A 329 -10.53 -7.87 -12.86
C GLN A 329 -9.09 -8.33 -13.06
N LEU A 330 -8.40 -7.81 -14.09
CA LEU A 330 -6.97 -8.08 -14.30
C LEU A 330 -6.12 -7.54 -13.16
N PHE A 331 -6.42 -6.33 -12.69
CA PHE A 331 -5.77 -5.71 -11.54
C PHE A 331 -5.88 -6.55 -10.26
N GLY A 332 -7.02 -7.21 -10.04
CA GLY A 332 -7.19 -8.11 -8.90
C GLY A 332 -6.20 -9.28 -8.88
N ASN A 333 -5.68 -9.67 -10.04
CA ASN A 333 -4.68 -10.74 -10.17
C ASN A 333 -3.25 -10.21 -10.19
N GLU A 334 -3.04 -9.00 -10.73
CA GLU A 334 -1.74 -8.34 -10.87
C GLU A 334 -1.86 -6.84 -10.55
N ASN A 335 -1.44 -6.43 -9.36
CA ASN A 335 -1.60 -5.06 -8.87
C ASN A 335 -0.26 -4.38 -8.58
N THR A 336 0.68 -4.46 -9.52
CA THR A 336 2.02 -3.85 -9.43
C THR A 336 1.98 -2.32 -9.59
N PHE A 337 3.08 -1.64 -9.22
CA PHE A 337 3.19 -0.17 -9.32
C PHE A 337 2.94 0.36 -10.74
N THR A 338 3.59 -0.25 -11.74
CA THR A 338 3.49 0.14 -13.14
C THR A 338 2.04 0.03 -13.66
N ILE A 339 1.33 -1.02 -13.22
CA ILE A 339 -0.07 -1.23 -13.56
C ILE A 339 -0.94 -0.15 -12.92
N VAL A 340 -0.71 0.20 -11.64
CA VAL A 340 -1.47 1.24 -10.93
C VAL A 340 -1.29 2.62 -11.55
N GLU A 341 -0.06 2.98 -11.93
CA GLU A 341 0.22 4.27 -12.57
C GLU A 341 -0.51 4.38 -13.92
N SER A 342 -0.46 3.30 -14.70
CA SER A 342 -1.15 3.20 -15.97
C SER A 342 -2.68 3.23 -15.80
N LEU A 343 -3.20 2.52 -14.79
CA LEU A 343 -4.62 2.50 -14.46
C LEU A 343 -5.13 3.86 -13.98
N ASN A 344 -4.38 4.56 -13.13
CA ASN A 344 -4.72 5.92 -12.70
C ASN A 344 -4.76 6.90 -13.88
N THR A 345 -3.80 6.79 -14.79
CA THR A 345 -3.76 7.60 -16.01
C THR A 345 -4.99 7.33 -16.87
N ALA A 346 -5.34 6.06 -17.08
CA ALA A 346 -6.52 5.65 -17.83
C ALA A 346 -7.82 6.16 -17.16
N ILE A 347 -7.97 5.98 -15.85
CA ILE A 347 -9.13 6.46 -15.08
C ILE A 347 -9.25 7.99 -15.19
N GLY A 348 -8.15 8.73 -15.03
CA GLY A 348 -8.16 10.19 -15.13
C GLY A 348 -8.58 10.68 -16.52
N LYS A 349 -8.11 10.03 -17.58
CA LYS A 349 -8.55 10.33 -18.95
C LYS A 349 -10.03 9.99 -19.15
N ALA A 350 -10.50 8.88 -18.60
CA ALA A 350 -11.91 8.51 -18.66
C ALA A 350 -12.82 9.49 -17.91
N GLU A 351 -12.42 9.98 -16.73
CA GLU A 351 -13.17 11.00 -16.00
C GLU A 351 -13.35 12.28 -16.85
N ILE A 352 -12.28 12.73 -17.52
CA ILE A 352 -12.33 13.89 -18.43
C ILE A 352 -13.32 13.61 -19.58
N THR A 353 -13.22 12.44 -20.22
CA THR A 353 -14.07 12.06 -21.35
C THR A 353 -15.55 11.96 -20.97
N LEU A 354 -15.86 11.30 -19.85
CA LEU A 354 -17.23 11.17 -19.35
C LEU A 354 -17.78 12.55 -18.93
N GLY A 355 -16.94 13.43 -18.38
CA GLY A 355 -17.30 14.81 -18.06
C GLY A 355 -17.65 15.63 -19.31
N ALA A 356 -16.81 15.56 -20.35
CA ALA A 356 -17.05 16.22 -21.63
C ALA A 356 -18.34 15.70 -22.30
N ALA A 357 -18.55 14.38 -22.29
CA ALA A 357 -19.75 13.75 -22.83
C ALA A 357 -21.02 14.12 -22.05
N ALA A 358 -20.95 14.27 -20.73
CA ALA A 358 -22.08 14.67 -19.89
C ALA A 358 -22.51 16.12 -20.10
N ASN A 359 -21.55 17.01 -20.40
CA ASN A 359 -21.82 18.43 -20.66
C ASN A 359 -22.39 18.68 -22.07
N PHE A 360 -22.26 17.71 -22.99
CA PHE A 360 -22.79 17.85 -24.33
C PHE A 360 -24.32 17.74 -24.38
N THR A 361 -24.96 18.69 -25.06
CA THR A 361 -26.40 18.67 -25.31
C THR A 361 -26.67 18.51 -26.80
N TYR A 362 -27.50 17.53 -27.13
CA TYR A 362 -27.91 17.21 -28.50
C TYR A 362 -29.37 17.61 -28.74
N ASP A 363 -29.62 18.35 -29.81
CA ASP A 363 -30.98 18.57 -30.33
C ASP A 363 -31.28 17.54 -31.45
N PRO A 364 -32.21 16.59 -31.26
CA PRO A 364 -32.55 15.60 -32.27
C PRO A 364 -33.17 16.17 -33.55
N LYS A 365 -33.54 17.46 -33.58
CA LYS A 365 -34.01 18.15 -34.79
C LYS A 365 -32.89 18.60 -35.71
N GLN A 366 -31.65 18.67 -35.22
CA GLN A 366 -30.48 19.09 -35.99
C GLN A 366 -29.60 17.88 -36.32
N PRO A 367 -29.03 17.79 -37.54
CA PRO A 367 -28.10 16.71 -37.87
C PRO A 367 -26.91 16.72 -36.91
N PHE A 368 -26.59 15.56 -36.36
CA PHE A 368 -25.47 15.43 -35.43
C PHE A 368 -24.14 15.75 -36.13
N GLN A 369 -23.35 16.62 -35.52
CA GLN A 369 -21.95 16.88 -35.88
C GLN A 369 -21.07 16.51 -34.69
N PRO A 370 -20.04 15.66 -34.87
CA PRO A 370 -19.11 15.31 -33.80
C PRO A 370 -18.42 16.54 -33.23
N VAL A 371 -18.46 16.70 -31.91
CA VAL A 371 -17.68 17.73 -31.20
C VAL A 371 -16.25 17.25 -31.04
N GLN A 372 -15.31 18.02 -31.56
CA GLN A 372 -13.89 17.67 -31.57
C GLN A 372 -13.33 17.43 -30.17
N GLU A 373 -13.74 18.24 -29.18
CA GLU A 373 -13.32 18.08 -27.78
C GLU A 373 -13.65 16.69 -27.23
N VAL A 374 -14.88 16.22 -27.43
CA VAL A 374 -15.32 14.90 -26.93
C VAL A 374 -14.64 13.78 -27.72
N VAL A 375 -14.44 13.95 -29.03
CA VAL A 375 -13.72 12.99 -29.88
C VAL A 375 -12.27 12.84 -29.42
N THR A 376 -11.56 13.97 -29.22
CA THR A 376 -10.18 13.96 -28.74
C THR A 376 -10.08 13.34 -27.34
N ALA A 377 -11.00 13.66 -26.43
CA ALA A 377 -11.01 13.04 -25.10
C ALA A 377 -11.24 11.51 -25.17
N LEU A 378 -12.13 11.04 -26.06
CA LEU A 378 -12.34 9.61 -26.30
C LEU A 378 -11.08 8.92 -26.84
N ASP A 379 -10.39 9.54 -27.80
CA ASP A 379 -9.16 9.00 -28.38
C ASP A 379 -8.02 8.94 -27.33
N GLU A 380 -7.87 9.98 -26.51
CA GLU A 380 -6.90 10.00 -25.40
C GLU A 380 -7.20 8.93 -24.34
N ALA A 381 -8.48 8.77 -23.95
CA ALA A 381 -8.89 7.73 -23.03
C ALA A 381 -8.65 6.34 -23.61
N SER A 382 -8.93 6.14 -24.90
CA SER A 382 -8.67 4.88 -25.60
C SER A 382 -7.18 4.53 -25.62
N GLY A 383 -6.32 5.50 -25.94
CA GLY A 383 -4.87 5.32 -25.91
C GLY A 383 -4.33 5.02 -24.51
N ALA A 384 -4.87 5.66 -23.46
CA ALA A 384 -4.48 5.40 -22.08
C ALA A 384 -4.93 4.01 -21.60
N VAL A 385 -6.12 3.55 -21.98
CA VAL A 385 -6.60 2.19 -21.73
C VAL A 385 -5.71 1.16 -22.41
N GLU A 386 -5.34 1.38 -23.67
CA GLU A 386 -4.42 0.49 -24.39
C GLU A 386 -3.04 0.42 -23.73
N ALA A 387 -2.49 1.57 -23.33
CA ALA A 387 -1.24 1.62 -22.58
C ALA A 387 -1.35 0.86 -21.25
N CYS A 388 -2.51 0.96 -20.57
CA CYS A 388 -2.76 0.23 -19.35
C CYS A 388 -2.79 -1.28 -19.55
N PHE A 389 -3.42 -1.80 -20.61
CA PHE A 389 -3.35 -3.23 -20.92
C PHE A 389 -1.91 -3.69 -21.19
N LYS A 390 -1.12 -2.91 -21.91
CA LYS A 390 0.30 -3.24 -22.20
C LYS A 390 1.20 -3.24 -20.96
N ALA A 391 0.76 -2.63 -19.85
CA ALA A 391 1.50 -2.65 -18.60
C ALA A 391 1.36 -3.99 -17.85
N PHE A 392 0.36 -4.81 -18.18
CA PHE A 392 0.22 -6.16 -17.63
C PHE A 392 1.16 -7.12 -18.38
N PRO A 393 1.95 -7.96 -17.68
CA PRO A 393 2.72 -9.02 -18.31
C PRO A 393 1.82 -10.01 -19.06
N ASP A 394 2.21 -10.36 -20.29
CA ASP A 394 1.53 -11.39 -21.08
C ASP A 394 1.93 -12.78 -20.58
N ALA A 395 1.01 -13.52 -19.96
CA ALA A 395 1.22 -14.93 -19.63
C ALA A 395 1.19 -15.84 -20.89
N ASP A 396 0.35 -15.48 -21.87
CA ASP A 396 0.29 -16.09 -23.21
C ASP A 396 -0.36 -15.08 -24.19
N PRO A 397 0.38 -14.54 -25.19
CA PRO A 397 -0.16 -13.60 -26.17
C PRO A 397 -1.32 -14.16 -26.99
N ALA A 398 -1.39 -15.48 -27.16
CA ALA A 398 -2.42 -16.15 -27.94
C ALA A 398 -3.72 -16.41 -27.16
N ALA A 399 -3.70 -16.33 -25.83
CA ALA A 399 -4.88 -16.54 -24.99
C ALA A 399 -5.92 -15.42 -25.20
N GLU A 400 -7.20 -15.79 -25.26
CA GLU A 400 -8.31 -14.83 -25.43
C GLU A 400 -8.43 -13.86 -24.23
N SER A 401 -7.94 -14.28 -23.07
CA SER A 401 -7.82 -13.49 -21.86
C SER A 401 -6.63 -12.54 -21.83
N SER A 402 -5.72 -12.59 -22.83
CA SER A 402 -4.48 -11.80 -22.82
C SER A 402 -4.76 -10.30 -22.87
N PRO A 403 -3.95 -9.48 -22.15
CA PRO A 403 -4.07 -8.03 -22.21
C PRO A 403 -4.04 -7.47 -23.64
N ALA A 404 -3.19 -8.01 -24.51
CA ALA A 404 -3.10 -7.60 -25.92
C ALA A 404 -4.38 -7.86 -26.73
N LYS A 405 -5.01 -9.05 -26.56
CA LYS A 405 -6.28 -9.35 -27.24
C LYS A 405 -7.43 -8.52 -26.68
N LYS A 406 -7.47 -8.30 -25.36
CA LYS A 406 -8.47 -7.42 -24.71
C LYS A 406 -8.37 -5.97 -25.18
N ALA A 407 -7.16 -5.43 -25.31
CA ALA A 407 -6.94 -4.09 -25.86
C ALA A 407 -7.45 -3.96 -27.30
N THR A 408 -7.19 -4.98 -28.13
CA THR A 408 -7.66 -5.02 -29.52
C THR A 408 -9.19 -5.13 -29.59
N LYS A 409 -9.79 -5.98 -28.77
CA LYS A 409 -11.24 -6.13 -28.65
C LYS A 409 -11.90 -4.82 -28.22
N PHE A 410 -11.34 -4.13 -27.23
CA PHE A 410 -11.86 -2.83 -26.79
C PHE A 410 -11.90 -1.78 -27.91
N LYS A 411 -10.86 -1.70 -28.75
CA LYS A 411 -10.88 -0.79 -29.92
C LYS A 411 -12.01 -1.15 -30.89
N ALA A 412 -12.24 -2.43 -31.13
CA ALA A 412 -13.34 -2.90 -31.96
C ALA A 412 -14.71 -2.57 -31.34
N ASP A 413 -14.87 -2.78 -30.03
CA ASP A 413 -16.10 -2.49 -29.30
C ASP A 413 -16.42 -0.98 -29.29
N LEU A 414 -15.40 -0.12 -29.11
CA LEU A 414 -15.56 1.32 -29.18
C LEU A 414 -15.98 1.79 -30.59
N ALA A 415 -15.39 1.21 -31.64
CA ALA A 415 -15.79 1.49 -33.03
C ALA A 415 -17.21 1.01 -33.33
N ALA A 416 -17.60 -0.16 -32.80
CA ALA A 416 -18.97 -0.67 -32.90
C ALA A 416 -19.96 0.24 -32.15
N ALA A 417 -19.60 0.71 -30.96
CA ALA A 417 -20.39 1.64 -30.16
C ALA A 417 -20.60 2.99 -30.88
N LYS A 418 -19.55 3.54 -31.50
CA LYS A 418 -19.64 4.75 -32.34
C LYS A 418 -20.59 4.55 -33.53
N THR A 419 -20.52 3.39 -34.19
CA THR A 419 -21.42 3.04 -35.29
C THR A 419 -22.86 2.93 -34.80
N LYS A 420 -23.07 2.30 -33.64
CA LYS A 420 -24.39 2.14 -33.01
C LYS A 420 -25.00 3.49 -32.64
N ASP A 421 -24.25 4.36 -31.98
CA ASP A 421 -24.69 5.73 -31.68
C ASP A 421 -25.06 6.48 -32.97
N SER A 422 -24.20 6.45 -33.99
CA SER A 422 -24.48 7.09 -35.29
C SER A 422 -25.77 6.55 -35.94
N SER A 423 -25.98 5.23 -35.94
CA SER A 423 -27.18 4.61 -36.51
C SER A 423 -28.47 5.05 -35.80
N ILE A 424 -28.41 5.22 -34.47
CA ILE A 424 -29.55 5.66 -33.67
C ILE A 424 -29.83 7.14 -33.92
N LEU A 425 -28.80 7.97 -34.01
CA LEU A 425 -28.95 9.39 -34.30
C LEU A 425 -29.58 9.60 -35.68
N THR A 426 -29.13 8.88 -36.71
CA THR A 426 -29.76 8.91 -38.04
C THR A 426 -31.24 8.55 -37.99
N ARG A 427 -31.61 7.53 -37.21
CA ARG A 427 -33.02 7.16 -37.02
C ARG A 427 -33.82 8.22 -36.26
N LEU A 428 -33.23 8.84 -35.25
CA LEU A 428 -33.84 9.92 -34.46
C LEU A 428 -34.02 11.15 -35.33
N ASN A 429 -32.96 11.66 -35.97
CA ASN A 429 -33.03 12.77 -36.91
C ASN A 429 -34.10 12.53 -37.96
N GLY A 430 -34.07 11.38 -38.64
CA GLY A 430 -35.06 11.04 -39.67
C GLY A 430 -36.51 10.91 -39.17
N ARG A 431 -36.74 10.81 -37.86
CA ARG A 431 -38.08 10.87 -37.25
C ARG A 431 -38.45 12.27 -36.77
N PHE A 432 -37.52 12.99 -36.16
CA PHE A 432 -37.75 14.32 -35.58
C PHE A 432 -37.75 15.45 -36.61
N THR A 433 -37.13 15.24 -37.79
CA THR A 433 -37.19 16.18 -38.92
C THR A 433 -38.38 15.96 -39.83
N LYS A 434 -39.08 14.82 -39.71
CA LYS A 434 -40.36 14.65 -40.39
C LYS A 434 -41.35 15.63 -39.78
N THR A 435 -42.00 16.42 -40.62
CA THR A 435 -43.19 17.17 -40.23
C THR A 435 -44.11 16.18 -39.53
N PRO A 436 -44.53 16.45 -38.26
CA PRO A 436 -45.62 15.69 -37.67
C PRO A 436 -46.71 15.62 -38.74
N ARG A 437 -47.29 14.42 -38.98
CA ARG A 437 -48.54 14.35 -39.77
C ARG A 437 -49.39 15.50 -39.28
N GLU A 438 -49.85 16.37 -40.20
CA GLU A 438 -50.54 17.63 -39.89
C GLU A 438 -51.28 17.43 -38.58
N LYS A 439 -51.03 18.31 -37.59
CA LYS A 439 -51.92 18.41 -36.45
C LYS A 439 -53.30 18.60 -37.06
N GLN A 440 -54.00 17.50 -37.33
CA GLN A 440 -55.44 17.52 -37.51
C GLN A 440 -55.86 18.30 -36.28
N THR A 441 -56.50 19.44 -36.52
CA THR A 441 -57.16 20.22 -35.49
C THR A 441 -58.29 19.34 -34.96
N SER A 442 -57.92 18.26 -34.30
CA SER A 442 -58.78 17.36 -33.60
C SER A 442 -59.28 18.16 -32.42
N ALA A 443 -60.58 18.43 -32.43
CA ALA A 443 -61.24 18.88 -31.23
C ALA A 443 -60.84 17.92 -30.10
N LYS A 444 -60.31 18.47 -29.01
CA LYS A 444 -60.11 17.64 -27.83
C LYS A 444 -61.48 17.39 -27.20
N GLU A 445 -61.77 16.14 -26.89
CA GLU A 445 -63.03 15.71 -26.31
C GLU A 445 -62.82 15.26 -24.87
N GLU A 446 -63.74 15.64 -23.99
CA GLU A 446 -63.76 15.17 -22.61
C GLU A 446 -64.46 13.81 -22.55
N VAL A 447 -63.72 12.80 -22.10
CA VAL A 447 -64.17 11.40 -22.00
C VAL A 447 -64.17 10.98 -20.55
N SER A 448 -65.33 10.58 -20.04
CA SER A 448 -65.48 10.00 -18.72
C SER A 448 -65.56 8.48 -18.82
N VAL A 449 -64.66 7.77 -18.16
CA VAL A 449 -64.72 6.31 -18.01
C VAL A 449 -65.19 5.99 -16.61
N SER A 450 -66.25 5.20 -16.49
CA SER A 450 -66.69 4.64 -15.21
C SER A 450 -66.36 3.15 -15.15
N ASN A 451 -65.77 2.72 -14.04
CA ASN A 451 -65.39 1.34 -13.79
C ASN A 451 -66.17 0.81 -12.57
N GLN A 452 -67.01 -0.20 -12.79
CA GLN A 452 -67.71 -0.90 -11.72
C GLN A 452 -66.94 -2.16 -11.34
N ALA A 453 -66.24 -2.11 -10.20
CA ALA A 453 -65.67 -3.29 -9.57
C ALA A 453 -66.76 -4.06 -8.82
N GLN A 454 -66.71 -5.39 -8.85
CA GLN A 454 -67.76 -6.31 -8.40
C GLN A 454 -68.17 -6.18 -6.91
N ALA A 455 -67.43 -5.43 -6.09
CA ALA A 455 -67.70 -5.22 -4.67
C ALA A 455 -67.32 -3.83 -4.13
N GLY A 456 -67.16 -2.80 -4.99
CA GLY A 456 -66.72 -1.47 -4.57
C GLY A 456 -67.43 -0.31 -5.28
N ALA A 457 -67.28 0.90 -4.74
CA ALA A 457 -67.81 2.12 -5.35
C ALA A 457 -67.28 2.30 -6.78
N ALA A 458 -68.15 2.72 -7.71
CA ALA A 458 -67.75 2.98 -9.09
C ALA A 458 -66.66 4.06 -9.09
N THR A 459 -65.51 3.75 -9.69
CA THR A 459 -64.45 4.73 -9.90
C THR A 459 -64.67 5.39 -11.26
N SER A 460 -64.54 6.70 -11.33
CA SER A 460 -64.62 7.42 -12.61
C SER A 460 -63.35 8.22 -12.86
N SER A 461 -62.82 8.07 -14.08
CA SER A 461 -61.67 8.84 -14.56
C SER A 461 -62.11 9.69 -15.74
N ALA A 462 -61.75 10.98 -15.73
CA ALA A 462 -62.00 11.88 -16.85
C ALA A 462 -60.69 12.15 -17.61
N TYR A 463 -60.77 12.15 -18.93
CA TYR A 463 -59.65 12.35 -19.84
C TYR A 463 -59.98 13.45 -20.83
N ASN A 464 -58.97 14.23 -21.20
CA ASN A 464 -59.07 15.21 -22.28
C ASN A 464 -58.17 14.76 -23.42
N MET A 465 -58.77 14.17 -24.46
CA MET A 465 -58.05 13.46 -25.51
C MET A 465 -58.45 13.94 -26.90
N ASP A 466 -57.53 13.79 -27.84
CA ASP A 466 -57.78 14.11 -29.24
C ASP A 466 -58.80 13.12 -29.82
N SER A 467 -59.83 13.64 -30.48
CA SER A 467 -60.99 12.88 -31.00
C SER A 467 -60.64 11.74 -31.96
N HIS A 468 -59.46 11.75 -32.56
CA HIS A 468 -58.95 10.68 -33.43
C HIS A 468 -58.26 9.54 -32.67
N HIS A 469 -58.02 9.68 -31.36
CA HIS A 469 -57.51 8.56 -30.57
C HIS A 469 -58.50 7.41 -30.60
N THR A 470 -57.99 6.19 -30.71
CA THR A 470 -58.83 4.99 -30.63
C THR A 470 -59.28 4.77 -29.20
N LEU A 471 -60.53 4.34 -29.05
CA LEU A 471 -61.13 4.00 -27.77
C LEU A 471 -60.29 2.96 -27.01
N HIS A 472 -59.65 2.06 -27.76
CA HIS A 472 -58.74 1.03 -27.27
C HIS A 472 -57.63 1.58 -26.36
N SER A 473 -57.07 2.75 -26.68
CA SER A 473 -55.97 3.35 -25.91
C SER A 473 -56.38 3.72 -24.48
N ILE A 474 -57.58 4.30 -24.31
CA ILE A 474 -58.14 4.67 -23.00
C ILE A 474 -58.48 3.41 -22.19
N LEU A 475 -59.09 2.43 -22.85
CA LEU A 475 -59.47 1.18 -22.22
C LEU A 475 -58.25 0.40 -21.72
N TRP A 476 -57.15 0.42 -22.48
CA TRP A 476 -55.89 -0.19 -22.06
C TRP A 476 -55.28 0.51 -20.84
N LEU A 477 -55.32 1.85 -20.82
CA LEU A 477 -54.84 2.67 -19.71
C LEU A 477 -55.65 2.43 -18.42
N GLU A 478 -56.98 2.37 -18.53
CA GLU A 478 -57.87 2.07 -17.40
C GLU A 478 -57.64 0.67 -16.85
N ALA A 479 -57.50 -0.33 -17.72
CA ALA A 479 -57.18 -1.69 -17.29
C ALA A 479 -55.82 -1.77 -16.56
N ALA A 480 -54.84 -0.95 -16.96
CA ALA A 480 -53.52 -0.94 -16.32
C ALA A 480 -53.51 -0.35 -14.89
N LYS A 481 -54.60 0.31 -14.45
CA LYS A 481 -54.73 0.81 -13.07
C LYS A 481 -55.10 -0.27 -12.06
N ALA A 482 -55.56 -1.43 -12.54
CA ALA A 482 -55.85 -2.59 -11.69
C ALA A 482 -54.60 -3.47 -11.50
N ASP A 483 -54.64 -4.42 -10.57
CA ASP A 483 -53.60 -5.44 -10.45
C ASP A 483 -53.49 -6.28 -11.73
N ALA A 484 -52.36 -6.95 -11.94
CA ALA A 484 -52.06 -7.64 -13.20
C ALA A 484 -53.13 -8.69 -13.61
N ALA A 485 -53.76 -9.37 -12.64
CA ALA A 485 -54.78 -10.37 -12.92
C ALA A 485 -56.11 -9.71 -13.31
N SER A 486 -56.50 -8.65 -12.60
CA SER A 486 -57.68 -7.84 -12.93
C SER A 486 -57.53 -7.10 -14.26
N ALA A 487 -56.34 -6.56 -14.55
CA ALA A 487 -56.02 -5.93 -15.84
C ALA A 487 -56.16 -6.92 -17.01
N ALA A 488 -55.69 -8.16 -16.83
CA ALA A 488 -55.85 -9.22 -17.83
C ALA A 488 -57.31 -9.63 -18.03
N LYS A 489 -58.08 -9.79 -16.94
CA LYS A 489 -59.52 -10.07 -17.01
C LYS A 489 -60.28 -8.93 -17.69
N MET A 490 -59.98 -7.68 -17.36
CA MET A 490 -60.62 -6.49 -17.92
C MET A 490 -60.32 -6.35 -19.42
N ARG A 491 -59.07 -6.53 -19.83
CA ARG A 491 -58.69 -6.58 -21.26
C ARG A 491 -59.43 -7.70 -21.98
N LYS A 492 -59.54 -8.89 -21.38
CA LYS A 492 -60.29 -10.00 -21.98
C LYS A 492 -61.78 -9.67 -22.13
N ALA A 493 -62.41 -9.10 -21.10
CA ALA A 493 -63.83 -8.79 -21.07
C ALA A 493 -64.25 -7.66 -22.01
N VAL A 494 -63.40 -6.64 -22.17
CA VAL A 494 -63.70 -5.46 -22.99
C VAL A 494 -63.46 -5.73 -24.48
N PHE A 495 -62.56 -6.66 -24.81
CA PHE A 495 -62.14 -6.93 -26.20
C PHE A 495 -62.59 -8.30 -26.75
N ILE A 496 -63.03 -9.24 -25.91
CA ILE A 496 -63.50 -10.58 -26.32
C ILE A 496 -64.87 -10.82 -25.67
N PRO A 497 -65.96 -10.94 -26.45
CA PRO A 497 -67.27 -11.22 -25.88
C PRO A 497 -67.25 -12.61 -25.22
N THR A 498 -67.38 -12.69 -23.90
CA THR A 498 -67.80 -13.92 -23.23
C THR A 498 -69.32 -14.04 -23.37
N GLY A 499 -69.77 -15.19 -23.86
CA GLY A 499 -71.13 -15.42 -24.38
C GLY A 499 -72.25 -14.93 -23.47
N GLY A 500 -73.19 -14.20 -24.07
CA GLY A 500 -74.46 -13.77 -23.45
C GLY A 500 -74.77 -12.27 -23.55
N SER A 501 -73.84 -11.42 -24.00
CA SER A 501 -74.05 -9.97 -24.12
C SER A 501 -74.50 -9.56 -25.53
N THR A 502 -75.58 -8.77 -25.65
CA THR A 502 -76.12 -8.22 -26.91
C THR A 502 -75.33 -7.01 -27.45
N SER A 503 -74.21 -6.64 -26.83
CA SER A 503 -73.38 -5.52 -27.30
C SER A 503 -72.34 -5.99 -28.32
N LYS A 504 -72.28 -5.32 -29.48
CA LYS A 504 -71.23 -5.54 -30.48
C LYS A 504 -69.86 -5.22 -29.84
N PRO A 505 -68.81 -6.02 -30.08
CA PRO A 505 -67.47 -5.67 -29.63
C PRO A 505 -67.06 -4.32 -30.21
N ILE A 506 -66.32 -3.55 -29.41
CA ILE A 506 -65.74 -2.27 -29.85
C ILE A 506 -64.73 -2.57 -30.97
N ASP A 507 -64.98 -2.05 -32.17
CA ASP A 507 -64.04 -2.15 -33.28
C ASP A 507 -62.72 -1.44 -32.92
N PHE A 508 -61.58 -2.03 -33.29
CA PHE A 508 -60.24 -1.47 -33.04
C PHE A 508 -60.09 -0.06 -33.63
N ASP A 509 -60.81 0.23 -34.71
CA ASP A 509 -60.84 1.54 -35.38
C ASP A 509 -61.94 2.48 -34.86
N THR A 510 -62.57 2.13 -33.72
CA THR A 510 -63.49 3.03 -33.04
C THR A 510 -62.70 4.16 -32.39
N THR A 511 -62.92 5.39 -32.83
CA THR A 511 -62.30 6.58 -32.26
C THR A 511 -63.20 7.26 -31.24
N ILE A 512 -62.64 8.12 -30.40
CA ILE A 512 -63.39 8.90 -29.40
C ILE A 512 -64.48 9.75 -30.08
N ALA A 513 -64.22 10.28 -31.28
CA ALA A 513 -65.20 11.00 -32.09
C ALA A 513 -66.52 10.22 -32.30
N LYS A 514 -66.45 8.88 -32.36
CA LYS A 514 -67.60 8.00 -32.63
C LYS A 514 -68.41 7.64 -31.38
N LEU A 515 -67.98 8.06 -30.19
CA LEU A 515 -68.78 7.87 -28.97
C LEU A 515 -69.95 8.85 -28.95
N ASP A 516 -71.09 8.38 -28.45
CA ASP A 516 -72.26 9.21 -28.22
C ASP A 516 -71.98 10.25 -27.12
N THR A 517 -72.53 11.44 -27.30
CA THR A 517 -72.40 12.54 -26.32
C THR A 517 -73.46 12.36 -25.25
N GLY A 518 -73.06 12.16 -24.00
CA GLY A 518 -73.97 12.04 -22.86
C GLY A 518 -74.38 13.38 -22.27
N ASP A 519 -75.13 13.34 -21.17
CA ASP A 519 -75.60 14.53 -20.46
C ASP A 519 -74.42 15.45 -20.08
N GLY A 520 -74.55 16.74 -20.40
CA GLY A 520 -73.52 17.76 -20.13
C GLY A 520 -72.40 17.87 -21.17
N GLY A 521 -72.54 17.25 -22.34
CA GLY A 521 -71.57 17.38 -23.45
C GLY A 521 -70.35 16.46 -23.34
N LYS A 522 -70.33 15.56 -22.35
CA LYS A 522 -69.22 14.62 -22.11
C LYS A 522 -69.50 13.27 -22.74
N LYS A 523 -68.48 12.68 -23.35
CA LYS A 523 -68.58 11.32 -23.89
C LYS A 523 -68.32 10.32 -22.77
N THR A 524 -69.21 9.35 -22.56
CA THR A 524 -69.11 8.45 -21.40
C THR A 524 -68.97 7.00 -21.82
N ILE A 525 -68.05 6.29 -21.19
CA ILE A 525 -67.82 4.85 -21.39
C ILE A 525 -67.99 4.16 -20.04
N SER A 526 -68.84 3.14 -19.98
CA SER A 526 -69.03 2.34 -18.76
C SER A 526 -68.40 0.96 -18.93
N LEU A 527 -67.46 0.61 -18.05
CA LEU A 527 -66.79 -0.68 -18.01
C LEU A 527 -67.30 -1.48 -16.80
N LYS A 528 -67.84 -2.67 -17.10
CA LYS A 528 -68.18 -3.68 -16.09
C LYS A 528 -67.12 -4.76 -16.12
N ILE A 529 -66.43 -4.98 -15.00
CA ILE A 529 -65.49 -6.10 -14.86
C ILE A 529 -66.32 -7.36 -14.57
N PRO A 530 -66.36 -8.37 -15.47
CA PRO A 530 -66.96 -9.66 -15.13
C PRO A 530 -66.09 -10.37 -14.07
N GLY A 531 -66.74 -11.01 -13.11
CA GLY A 531 -66.09 -11.74 -12.00
C GLY A 531 -65.17 -12.85 -12.44
#